data_AF-A0A5D2LDU0-F1
#
_entry.id   AF-A0A5D2LDU0-F1
#
_cell.length_a   1.000
_cell.length_b   1.000
_cell.length_c   1.000
_cell.angle_alpha   90.00
_cell.angle_beta   90.00
_cell.angle_gamma   90.00
#
_symmetry.space_group_name_H-M   'P 1'
#
loop_
_entity.id
_entity.type
_entity.pdbx_description
1 polymer ?
#
loop_
_entity_poly.entity_id
_entity_poly.type
_entity_poly.pdbx_seq_one_letter_code
_entity_poly.pdbx_strand_id
1 'polypeptide(L)'
;MKKIAMHLKGLSENTHVMFLSTPPVNEGQILESFGKCGRTNEGCRIYSEACLKLCQEVDIKCIDLWTAIQQRDDWKTVCFTDGIHLSSEGSKLVGEEILKALAEEPSLCWRSLPTEFDEDSVFDPVDEEGKNINISNL
;
A
#
# COMPACT_ATOMS: atom_id res chain seq x y z
N MET A 1 13.53 11.72 -4.48
CA MET A 1 12.72 11.35 -3.30
C MET A 1 12.73 12.40 -2.19
N LYS A 2 13.87 12.82 -1.61
CA LYS A 2 13.90 13.81 -0.50
C LYS A 2 13.13 15.11 -0.77
N LYS A 3 13.32 15.71 -1.95
CA LYS A 3 12.58 16.92 -2.36
C LYS A 3 11.06 16.71 -2.39
N ILE A 4 10.60 15.54 -2.83
CA ILE A 4 9.17 15.17 -2.89
C ILE A 4 8.63 15.01 -1.45
N ALA A 5 9.34 14.25 -0.62
CA ALA A 5 9.00 14.06 0.79
C ALA A 5 8.82 15.40 1.52
N MET A 6 9.81 16.28 1.42
CA MET A 6 9.78 17.60 2.06
C MET A 6 8.68 18.50 1.50
N HIS A 7 8.44 18.45 0.19
CA HIS A 7 7.36 19.21 -0.42
C HIS A 7 6.00 18.77 0.12
N LEU A 8 5.69 17.47 0.11
CA LEU A 8 4.41 16.93 0.58
C LEU A 8 4.20 17.20 2.08
N LYS A 9 5.23 17.00 2.93
CA LYS A 9 5.16 17.35 4.36
C LYS A 9 4.93 18.84 4.58
N GLY A 10 5.42 19.70 3.69
CA GLY A 10 5.27 21.15 3.79
C GLY A 10 3.91 21.68 3.32
N LEU A 11 3.04 20.84 2.73
CA LEU A 11 1.73 21.29 2.25
C LEU A 11 0.70 21.46 3.37
N SER A 12 0.76 20.61 4.41
CA SER A 12 -0.20 20.62 5.53
C SER A 12 0.34 19.78 6.70
N GLU A 13 0.08 20.23 7.93
CA GLU A 13 0.36 19.46 9.14
C GLU A 13 -0.53 18.21 9.27
N ASN A 14 -1.68 18.18 8.59
CA ASN A 14 -2.63 17.07 8.60
C ASN A 14 -2.42 16.06 7.46
N THR A 15 -1.45 16.30 6.56
CA THR A 15 -1.15 15.35 5.48
C THR A 15 -0.19 14.29 5.96
N HIS A 16 -0.67 13.05 6.07
CA HIS A 16 0.16 11.90 6.40
C HIS A 16 0.85 11.36 5.15
N VAL A 17 2.17 11.54 5.09
CA VAL A 17 3.00 11.04 3.98
C VAL A 17 3.58 9.69 4.36
N MET A 18 3.41 8.71 3.48
CA MET A 18 4.00 7.38 3.61
C MET A 18 4.62 6.97 2.27
N PHE A 19 5.79 6.35 2.33
CA PHE A 19 6.47 5.81 1.15
C PHE A 19 6.36 4.28 1.11
N LEU A 20 6.35 3.74 -0.11
CA LEU A 20 6.53 2.33 -0.38
C LEU A 20 7.95 2.16 -0.93
N SER A 21 8.73 1.26 -0.34
CA SER A 21 10.07 0.95 -0.86
C SER A 21 9.98 0.18 -2.19
N THR A 22 11.08 0.14 -2.93
CA THR A 22 11.12 -0.61 -4.20
C THR A 22 10.85 -2.10 -3.94
N PRO A 23 9.82 -2.71 -4.56
CA PRO A 23 9.53 -4.13 -4.38
C PRO A 23 10.62 -5.03 -4.99
N PRO A 24 10.70 -6.31 -4.61
CA PRO A 24 11.61 -7.25 -5.24
C PRO A 24 11.15 -7.56 -6.66
N VAL A 25 12.02 -8.17 -7.47
CA VAL A 25 11.68 -8.62 -8.83
C VAL A 25 12.12 -10.07 -9.06
N ASN A 26 11.42 -10.77 -9.95
CA ASN A 26 11.80 -12.10 -10.41
C ASN A 26 12.54 -12.01 -11.75
N GLU A 27 13.88 -11.95 -11.70
CA GLU A 27 14.75 -11.86 -12.88
C GLU A 27 14.56 -12.99 -13.89
N GLY A 28 14.28 -14.22 -13.41
CA GLY A 28 14.03 -15.38 -14.28
C GLY A 28 12.76 -15.19 -15.11
N GLN A 29 11.66 -14.83 -14.45
CA GLN A 29 10.39 -14.57 -15.12
C GLN A 29 10.45 -13.33 -16.02
N ILE A 30 11.24 -12.30 -15.65
CA ILE A 30 11.50 -11.15 -16.52
C ILE A 30 12.18 -11.60 -17.81
N LEU A 31 13.20 -12.46 -17.72
CA LEU A 31 13.91 -12.97 -18.89
C LEU A 31 12.98 -13.78 -19.78
N GLU A 32 12.12 -14.62 -19.19
CA GLU A 32 11.11 -15.39 -19.92
C GLU A 32 10.07 -14.49 -20.62
N SER A 33 9.60 -13.45 -19.93
CA SER A 33 8.52 -12.59 -20.42
C SER A 33 8.99 -11.55 -21.45
N PHE A 34 10.22 -11.03 -21.29
CA PHE A 34 10.71 -9.88 -22.05
C PHE A 34 12.00 -10.16 -22.85
N GLY A 35 12.64 -11.32 -22.68
CA GLY A 35 13.87 -11.69 -23.39
C GLY A 35 15.13 -10.91 -22.98
N LYS A 36 15.02 -9.98 -22.02
CA LYS A 36 16.15 -9.22 -21.46
C LYS A 36 15.89 -8.84 -20.01
N CYS A 37 16.93 -8.85 -19.20
CA CYS A 37 16.86 -8.44 -17.80
C CYS A 37 17.58 -7.09 -17.60
N GLY A 38 16.80 -6.01 -17.48
CA GLY A 38 17.33 -4.67 -17.20
C GLY A 38 17.21 -4.23 -15.74
N ARG A 39 16.58 -5.07 -14.89
CA ARG A 39 16.35 -4.83 -13.46
C ARG A 39 16.85 -6.04 -12.70
N THR A 40 17.47 -5.83 -11.55
CA THR A 40 17.93 -6.91 -10.68
C THR A 40 17.29 -6.78 -9.31
N ASN A 41 17.05 -7.91 -8.63
CA ASN A 41 16.51 -7.93 -7.28
C ASN A 41 17.48 -7.27 -6.29
N GLU A 42 18.78 -7.40 -6.54
CA GLU A 42 19.83 -6.71 -5.79
C GLU A 42 19.77 -5.18 -6.01
N GLY A 43 19.52 -4.74 -7.24
CA GLY A 43 19.27 -3.33 -7.53
C GLY A 43 18.05 -2.81 -6.77
N CYS A 44 16.96 -3.58 -6.74
CA CYS A 44 15.78 -3.24 -5.94
C CYS A 44 16.12 -3.11 -4.45
N ARG A 45 16.93 -4.02 -3.88
CA ARG A 45 17.37 -3.97 -2.48
C ARG A 45 18.09 -2.66 -2.15
N ILE A 46 19.07 -2.27 -2.97
CA ILE A 46 19.84 -1.03 -2.79
C ILE A 46 18.90 0.20 -2.73
N TYR A 47 17.94 0.28 -3.65
CA TYR A 47 16.98 1.38 -3.67
C TYR A 47 15.96 1.30 -2.52
N SER A 48 15.57 0.10 -2.10
CA SER A 48 14.71 -0.10 -0.92
C SER A 48 15.39 0.44 0.34
N GLU A 49 16.64 0.03 0.59
CA GLU A 49 17.43 0.48 1.74
C GLU A 49 17.66 1.99 1.73
N ALA A 50 17.95 2.57 0.56
CA ALA A 50 18.09 4.01 0.41
C ALA A 50 16.78 4.76 0.70
N CYS A 51 15.63 4.19 0.31
CA CYS A 51 14.31 4.75 0.61
C CYS A 51 14.00 4.70 2.11
N LEU A 52 14.24 3.56 2.76
CA LEU A 52 14.06 3.38 4.19
C LEU A 52 14.93 4.37 4.99
N LYS A 53 16.21 4.47 4.66
CA LYS A 53 17.14 5.43 5.28
C LYS A 53 16.66 6.87 5.12
N LEU A 54 16.24 7.25 3.91
CA LEU A 54 15.71 8.59 3.66
C LEU A 54 14.48 8.86 4.53
N CYS A 55 13.53 7.93 4.59
CA CYS A 55 12.30 8.10 5.35
C CYS A 55 12.58 8.23 6.86
N GLN A 56 13.55 7.48 7.37
CA GLN A 56 14.05 7.65 8.75
C GLN A 56 14.65 9.04 8.97
N GLU A 57 15.44 9.58 8.04
CA GLU A 57 16.05 10.92 8.16
C GLU A 57 15.03 12.06 8.19
N VAL A 58 13.88 11.90 7.53
CA VAL A 58 12.86 12.96 7.40
C VAL A 58 11.58 12.69 8.18
N ASP A 59 11.59 11.67 9.04
CA ASP A 59 10.46 11.25 9.86
C ASP A 59 9.18 11.02 9.02
N ILE A 60 9.28 10.06 8.11
CA ILE A 60 8.20 9.57 7.24
C ILE A 60 8.10 8.06 7.43
N LYS A 61 6.88 7.53 7.50
CA LYS A 61 6.65 6.08 7.48
C LYS A 61 7.06 5.52 6.13
N CYS A 62 7.79 4.41 6.13
CA CYS A 62 8.11 3.66 4.92
C CYS A 62 7.72 2.20 5.11
N ILE A 63 7.01 1.65 4.12
CA ILE A 63 6.69 0.22 4.06
C ILE A 63 7.78 -0.47 3.24
N ASP A 64 8.47 -1.42 3.86
CA ASP A 64 9.53 -2.19 3.21
C ASP A 64 8.95 -3.34 2.35
N LEU A 65 8.52 -3.01 1.13
CA LEU A 65 7.96 -3.99 0.20
C LEU A 65 8.98 -5.04 -0.24
N TRP A 66 10.26 -4.68 -0.31
CA TRP A 66 11.33 -5.62 -0.66
C TRP A 66 11.36 -6.79 0.32
N THR A 67 11.36 -6.49 1.62
CA THR A 67 11.32 -7.52 2.66
C THR A 67 9.95 -8.18 2.77
N ALA A 68 8.87 -7.40 2.81
CA ALA A 68 7.52 -7.92 3.06
C ALA A 68 7.08 -8.96 2.03
N ILE A 69 7.32 -8.72 0.73
CA ILE A 69 6.97 -9.68 -0.33
C ILE A 69 7.77 -10.97 -0.21
N GLN A 70 9.04 -10.89 0.22
CA GLN A 70 9.94 -12.04 0.30
C GLN A 70 9.80 -12.87 1.59
N GLN A 71 8.94 -12.46 2.54
CA GLN A 71 8.64 -13.27 3.73
C GLN A 71 7.90 -14.58 3.40
N ARG A 72 7.25 -14.65 2.23
CA ARG A 72 6.60 -15.85 1.73
C ARG A 72 7.56 -16.62 0.83
N ASP A 73 7.71 -17.93 1.04
CA ASP A 73 8.73 -18.76 0.35
C ASP A 73 8.61 -18.78 -1.18
N ASP A 74 7.39 -18.81 -1.71
CA ASP A 74 7.09 -18.92 -3.14
C ASP A 74 6.72 -17.57 -3.79
N TRP A 75 7.15 -16.45 -3.19
CA TRP A 75 6.89 -15.09 -3.68
C TRP A 75 7.25 -14.91 -5.17
N LYS A 76 8.33 -15.53 -5.64
CA LYS A 76 8.78 -15.44 -7.04
C LYS A 76 7.75 -15.96 -8.03
N THR A 77 6.98 -16.98 -7.66
CA THR A 77 6.04 -17.65 -8.57
C THR A 77 4.62 -17.13 -8.42
N VAL A 78 4.25 -16.60 -7.25
CA VAL A 78 2.87 -16.16 -7.00
C VAL A 78 2.68 -14.64 -7.01
N CYS A 79 3.70 -13.84 -6.70
CA CYS A 79 3.51 -12.40 -6.49
C CYS A 79 3.60 -11.57 -7.77
N PHE A 80 3.96 -12.15 -8.92
CA PHE A 80 4.13 -11.41 -10.17
C PHE A 80 3.47 -12.06 -11.37
N THR A 81 3.02 -11.23 -12.31
CA THR A 81 2.50 -11.67 -13.61
C THR A 81 3.61 -11.89 -14.63
N ASP A 82 4.67 -11.07 -14.58
CA ASP A 82 5.77 -11.04 -15.57
C ASP A 82 7.16 -10.84 -14.92
N GLY A 83 7.22 -11.04 -13.60
CA GLY A 83 8.41 -10.82 -12.77
C GLY A 83 8.64 -9.36 -12.34
N ILE A 84 7.81 -8.41 -12.77
CA ILE A 84 7.82 -6.99 -12.35
C ILE A 84 6.47 -6.58 -11.77
N HIS A 85 5.39 -6.76 -12.53
CA HIS A 85 4.06 -6.31 -12.13
C HIS A 85 3.45 -7.30 -11.15
N LEU A 86 2.78 -6.78 -10.13
CA LEU A 86 2.17 -7.60 -9.09
C LEU A 86 0.98 -8.39 -9.66
N SER A 87 0.86 -9.64 -9.24
CA SER A 87 -0.36 -10.43 -9.40
C SER A 87 -1.45 -9.96 -8.42
N SER A 88 -2.60 -10.64 -8.42
CA SER A 88 -3.63 -10.42 -7.40
C SER A 88 -3.10 -10.72 -6.00
N GLU A 89 -2.36 -11.82 -5.86
CA GLU A 89 -1.73 -12.26 -4.61
C GLU A 89 -0.67 -11.26 -4.14
N GLY A 90 0.20 -10.80 -5.05
CA GLY A 90 1.19 -9.78 -4.73
C GLY A 90 0.55 -8.46 -4.32
N SER A 91 -0.51 -8.03 -5.01
CA SER A 91 -1.26 -6.81 -4.68
C SER A 91 -1.98 -6.92 -3.34
N LYS A 92 -2.54 -8.09 -3.02
CA LYS A 92 -3.19 -8.35 -1.72
C LYS A 92 -2.19 -8.19 -0.58
N LEU A 93 -0.99 -8.77 -0.70
CA LEU A 93 0.07 -8.63 0.30
C LEU A 93 0.44 -7.17 0.52
N VAL A 94 0.67 -6.40 -0.57
CA VAL A 94 0.96 -4.96 -0.46
C VAL A 94 -0.20 -4.19 0.22
N GLY A 95 -1.45 -4.52 -0.13
CA GLY A 95 -2.62 -3.93 0.51
C GLY A 95 -2.70 -4.20 2.01
N GLU A 96 -2.38 -5.42 2.45
CA GLU A 96 -2.31 -5.78 3.88
C GLU A 96 -1.25 -4.96 4.62
N GLU A 97 -0.07 -4.75 4.04
CA GLU A 97 0.98 -3.90 4.63
C GLU A 97 0.56 -2.43 4.72
N ILE A 98 -0.13 -1.91 3.70
CA ILE A 98 -0.68 -0.54 3.73
C ILE A 98 -1.73 -0.42 4.83
N LEU A 99 -2.65 -1.37 4.95
CA LEU A 99 -3.69 -1.35 5.98
C LEU A 99 -3.09 -1.42 7.39
N LYS A 100 -2.03 -2.22 7.60
CA LYS A 100 -1.29 -2.24 8.88
C LYS A 100 -0.72 -0.86 9.20
N ALA A 101 -0.11 -0.19 8.23
CA ALA A 101 0.46 1.14 8.45
C ALA A 101 -0.62 2.21 8.72
N LEU A 102 -1.79 2.13 8.07
CA LEU A 102 -2.92 3.03 8.31
C LEU A 102 -3.58 2.82 9.69
N ALA A 103 -3.40 1.66 10.29
CA ALA A 103 -3.89 1.36 11.64
C ALA A 103 -3.03 1.99 12.75
N GLU A 104 -1.83 2.49 12.44
CA GLU A 104 -0.97 3.20 13.40
C GLU A 104 -1.46 4.63 13.65
N GLU A 105 -1.13 5.22 14.81
CA GLU A 105 -1.62 6.55 15.21
C GLU A 105 -0.93 7.72 14.46
N PRO A 106 -1.68 8.77 14.05
CA PRO A 106 -3.15 8.84 14.07
C PRO A 106 -3.74 7.91 13.02
N SER A 107 -4.71 7.09 13.44
CA SER A 107 -5.26 6.06 12.57
C SER A 107 -6.05 6.66 11.41
N LEU A 108 -5.65 6.29 10.19
CA LEU A 108 -6.42 6.52 8.96
C LEU A 108 -7.10 5.22 8.51
N CYS A 109 -7.32 4.29 9.43
CA CYS A 109 -8.14 3.11 9.19
C CYS A 109 -9.56 3.58 8.85
N TRP A 110 -10.12 3.07 7.77
CA TRP A 110 -11.46 3.45 7.30
C TRP A 110 -12.54 3.26 8.38
N ARG A 111 -12.36 2.33 9.32
CA ARG A 111 -13.28 2.11 10.45
C ARG A 111 -13.28 3.24 11.48
N SER A 112 -12.22 4.05 11.50
CA SER A 112 -12.06 5.21 12.39
C SER A 112 -12.42 6.52 11.69
N LEU A 113 -12.60 6.50 10.36
CA LEU A 113 -13.02 7.68 9.60
C LEU A 113 -14.54 7.82 9.65
N PRO A 114 -15.07 9.04 9.76
CA PRO A 114 -16.50 9.27 9.68
C PRO A 114 -17.02 8.89 8.30
N THR A 115 -18.19 8.26 8.23
CA THR A 115 -18.88 8.07 6.96
C THR A 115 -19.32 9.43 6.42
N GLU A 116 -18.95 9.74 5.19
CA GLU A 116 -19.42 10.96 4.52
C GLU A 116 -20.87 10.74 4.10
N PHE A 117 -21.76 11.66 4.48
CA PHE A 117 -23.23 11.56 4.29
C PHE A 117 -23.87 10.43 5.10
N ASP A 118 -23.72 10.47 6.43
CA ASP A 118 -24.33 9.52 7.35
C ASP A 118 -25.81 9.83 7.66
N GLU A 119 -26.44 10.76 6.94
CA GLU A 119 -27.85 11.11 7.17
C GLU A 119 -28.81 10.04 6.63
N ASP A 120 -29.93 9.85 7.33
CA ASP A 120 -31.01 8.97 6.86
C ASP A 120 -31.56 9.46 5.51
N SER A 121 -31.62 8.56 4.54
CA SER A 121 -32.16 8.83 3.21
C SER A 121 -33.58 8.27 3.09
N VAL A 122 -34.44 8.98 2.36
CA VAL A 122 -35.76 8.44 1.95
C VAL A 122 -35.64 7.25 0.99
N PHE A 123 -34.45 7.03 0.42
CA PHE A 123 -34.13 5.90 -0.45
C PHE A 123 -33.43 4.75 0.27
N ASP A 124 -33.23 4.86 1.59
CA ASP A 124 -32.67 3.77 2.38
C ASP A 124 -33.60 2.54 2.38
N PRO A 125 -33.03 1.32 2.40
CA PRO A 125 -33.82 0.12 2.55
C PRO A 125 -34.61 0.15 3.86
N VAL A 126 -35.84 -0.35 3.85
CA VAL A 126 -36.68 -0.42 5.04
C VAL A 126 -36.57 -1.78 5.72
N ASP A 127 -36.64 -1.79 7.06
CA ASP A 127 -36.78 -3.03 7.85
C ASP A 127 -38.21 -3.61 7.77
N GLU A 128 -38.42 -4.74 8.46
CA GLU A 128 -39.73 -5.40 8.54
C GLU A 128 -40.81 -4.52 9.19
N GLU A 129 -40.42 -3.48 9.90
CA GLU A 129 -41.27 -2.52 10.61
C GLU A 129 -41.54 -1.25 9.76
N GLY A 130 -40.95 -1.18 8.55
CA GLY A 130 -41.10 -0.07 7.62
C GLY A 130 -40.24 1.15 7.93
N LYS A 131 -39.25 1.02 8.82
CA LYS A 131 -38.30 2.09 9.15
C LYS A 131 -37.09 2.02 8.23
N ASN A 132 -36.65 3.18 7.74
CA ASN A 132 -35.43 3.30 6.95
C ASN A 132 -34.21 2.83 7.77
N ILE A 133 -33.46 1.90 7.20
CA ILE A 133 -32.19 1.39 7.72
C ILE A 133 -31.08 2.17 7.04
N ASN A 134 -30.48 3.08 7.79
CA ASN A 134 -29.34 3.81 7.31
C ASN A 134 -28.13 2.87 7.16
N ILE A 135 -27.76 2.62 5.92
CA ILE A 135 -26.68 1.70 5.55
C ILE A 135 -25.29 2.25 5.85
N SER A 136 -25.15 3.54 6.17
CA SER A 136 -23.87 4.14 6.57
C SER A 136 -23.35 3.65 7.93
N ASN A 137 -24.24 3.03 8.73
CA ASN A 137 -23.96 2.51 10.07
C ASN A 137 -23.71 0.99 10.12
N LEU A 138 -23.73 0.29 8.98
CA LEU A 138 -23.48 -1.16 8.85
C LEU A 138 -22.00 -1.45 8.56
#